data_AF-A0A4R5DZT0-F1
#
_entry.id   AF-A0A4R5DZT0-F1
#
_cell.length_a   1.000
_cell.length_b   1.000
_cell.length_c   1.000
_cell.angle_alpha   90.00
_cell.angle_beta   90.00
_cell.angle_gamma   90.00
#
_symmetry.space_group_name_H-M   'P 1'
#
loop_
_entity.id
_entity.type
_entity.pdbx_description
1 polymer ?
#
loop_
_entity_poly.entity_id
_entity_poly.type
_entity_poly.pdbx_seq_one_letter_code
_entity_poly.pdbx_strand_id
1 'polypeptide(L)'
;MVDLPRHVAGPGMPDTALGVVRAAGWRIEHDRHGNTFAFAPDRRVISAFLPEGDRFSPMITNWPSWEPVWVIRAYVHGELNQVIWEATFTSDTPAEFIAAFLLDLVRKTPLDNDRDEPAPPPLVDQ
;
A
#
# COMPACT_ATOMS: atom_id res chain seq x y z
N MET A 1 -1.22 24.86 18.93
CA MET A 1 -1.09 23.79 17.92
C MET A 1 -0.54 24.44 16.66
N VAL A 2 0.54 23.91 16.11
CA VAL A 2 1.03 24.34 14.79
C VAL A 2 0.30 23.49 13.76
N ASP A 3 -0.48 24.12 12.89
CA ASP A 3 -1.06 23.44 11.73
C ASP A 3 0.09 23.13 10.76
N LEU A 4 0.47 21.86 10.66
CA LEU A 4 1.41 21.39 9.65
C LEU A 4 0.64 21.06 8.36
N PRO A 5 0.96 21.67 7.21
CA PRO A 5 0.36 21.30 5.94
C PRO A 5 0.65 19.82 5.63
N ARG A 6 -0.39 19.08 5.20
CA ARG A 6 -0.31 17.62 4.97
C ARG A 6 0.87 17.20 4.07
N HIS A 7 1.21 18.01 3.07
CA HIS A 7 2.25 17.70 2.09
C HIS A 7 3.69 17.80 2.63
N VAL A 8 3.89 18.37 3.83
CA VAL A 8 5.19 18.40 4.54
C VAL A 8 5.07 17.79 5.95
N ALA A 9 4.00 17.04 6.22
CA ALA A 9 3.87 16.32 7.47
C ALA A 9 4.87 15.15 7.53
N GLY A 10 5.24 14.75 8.75
CA GLY A 10 5.94 13.49 8.99
C GLY A 10 4.97 12.30 9.02
N PRO A 11 5.42 11.11 9.46
CA PRO A 11 4.70 9.86 9.23
C PRO A 11 3.40 9.69 10.01
N GLY A 12 3.24 10.33 11.16
CA GLY A 12 2.07 10.10 12.02
C GLY A 12 2.00 8.68 12.56
N MET A 13 0.79 8.24 12.95
CA MET A 13 0.58 6.90 13.51
C MET A 13 0.11 5.92 12.42
N PRO A 14 0.65 4.69 12.34
CA PRO A 14 0.25 3.70 11.34
C PRO A 14 -1.23 3.29 11.47
N ASP A 15 -1.80 3.40 12.67
CA ASP A 15 -3.23 3.14 12.92
C ASP A 15 -4.15 4.07 12.11
N THR A 16 -3.69 5.27 11.73
CA THR A 16 -4.44 6.16 10.84
C THR A 16 -4.69 5.50 9.48
N ALA A 17 -3.69 4.79 8.93
CA ALA A 17 -3.81 4.06 7.68
C ALA A 17 -4.54 2.71 7.87
N LEU A 18 -4.15 1.93 8.88
CA LEU A 18 -4.73 0.61 9.15
C LEU A 18 -6.20 0.67 9.54
N GLY A 19 -6.64 1.77 10.17
CA GLY A 19 -8.04 1.98 10.55
C GLY A 19 -9.00 1.92 9.35
N VAL A 20 -8.55 2.36 8.18
CA VAL A 20 -9.34 2.36 6.94
C VAL A 20 -9.68 0.93 6.50
N VAL A 21 -8.67 0.08 6.38
CA VAL A 21 -8.84 -1.32 5.95
C VAL A 21 -9.52 -2.16 7.04
N ARG A 22 -9.26 -1.85 8.31
CA ARG A 22 -9.97 -2.47 9.45
C ARG A 22 -11.47 -2.21 9.36
N ALA A 23 -11.88 -0.97 9.10
CA ALA A 23 -13.28 -0.61 8.92
C ALA A 23 -13.92 -1.29 7.69
N ALA A 24 -13.12 -1.58 6.66
CA ALA A 24 -13.54 -2.33 5.47
C ALA A 24 -13.57 -3.86 5.67
N GLY A 25 -13.28 -4.36 6.88
CA GLY A 25 -13.33 -5.78 7.21
C GLY A 25 -12.11 -6.58 6.78
N TRP A 26 -10.97 -5.92 6.49
CA TRP A 26 -9.71 -6.63 6.26
C TRP A 26 -9.26 -7.29 7.55
N ARG A 27 -8.70 -8.50 7.44
CA ARG A 27 -8.09 -9.19 8.58
C ARG A 27 -6.73 -8.58 8.85
N ILE A 28 -6.48 -8.17 10.08
CA ILE A 28 -5.19 -7.60 10.50
C ILE A 28 -4.50 -8.59 11.43
N GLU A 29 -3.24 -8.88 11.13
CA GLU A 29 -2.37 -9.74 11.92
C GLU A 29 -1.10 -8.98 12.30
N HIS A 30 -0.57 -9.32 13.46
CA HIS A 30 0.68 -8.79 13.98
C HIS A 30 1.61 -9.96 14.26
N ASP A 31 2.89 -9.81 13.92
CA ASP A 31 3.90 -10.78 14.35
C ASP A 31 4.61 -10.31 15.64
N ARG A 32 5.50 -11.17 16.15
CA ARG A 32 6.28 -10.89 17.37
C ARG A 32 7.33 -9.79 17.19
N HIS A 33 7.56 -9.33 15.97
CA HIS A 33 8.54 -8.32 15.59
C HIS A 33 7.85 -6.96 15.32
N GLY A 34 6.57 -6.83 15.66
CA GLY A 34 5.82 -5.60 15.44
C GLY A 34 5.47 -5.33 13.98
N ASN A 35 5.72 -6.27 13.07
CA ASN A 35 5.22 -6.18 11.71
C ASN A 35 3.70 -6.36 11.73
N THR A 36 3.02 -5.61 10.86
CA THR A 36 1.57 -5.68 10.73
C THR A 36 1.19 -6.02 9.30
N PHE A 37 0.28 -6.96 9.13
CA PHE A 37 -0.23 -7.41 7.83
C PHE A 37 -1.74 -7.26 7.80
N ALA A 38 -2.25 -6.52 6.83
CA ALA A 38 -3.67 -6.40 6.54
C ALA A 38 -3.99 -7.16 5.24
N PHE A 39 -4.93 -8.08 5.33
CA PHE A 39 -5.35 -8.94 4.22
C PHE A 39 -6.76 -8.58 3.76
N ALA A 40 -6.91 -8.27 2.47
CA ALA A 40 -8.22 -8.07 1.88
C ALA A 40 -9.11 -9.33 2.04
N PRO A 41 -10.45 -9.18 2.14
CA PRO A 41 -11.37 -10.31 2.30
C PRO A 41 -11.26 -11.39 1.21
N ASP A 42 -10.92 -10.98 -0.02
CA ASP A 42 -10.71 -11.87 -1.17
C ASP A 42 -9.27 -12.40 -1.28
N ARG A 43 -8.38 -12.01 -0.35
CA ARG A 43 -6.96 -12.33 -0.29
C ARG A 43 -6.15 -11.90 -1.51
N ARG A 44 -6.67 -10.97 -2.33
CA ARG A 44 -5.96 -10.49 -3.52
C ARG A 44 -5.04 -9.32 -3.23
N VAL A 45 -5.24 -8.62 -2.12
CA VAL A 45 -4.36 -7.52 -1.69
C VAL A 45 -3.85 -7.75 -0.28
N ILE A 46 -2.56 -7.49 -0.10
CA ILE A 46 -1.89 -7.45 1.21
C ILE A 46 -1.26 -6.08 1.38
N SER A 47 -1.52 -5.43 2.52
CA SER A 47 -0.79 -4.26 2.98
C SER A 47 0.05 -4.67 4.19
N ALA A 48 1.35 -4.44 4.11
CA ALA A 48 2.31 -4.74 5.16
C ALA A 48 2.93 -3.44 5.68
N PHE A 49 2.97 -3.30 7.00
CA PHE A 49 3.78 -2.31 7.72
C PHE A 49 4.94 -3.05 8.41
N LEU A 50 6.17 -2.74 8.00
CA LEU A 50 7.41 -3.43 8.31
C LEU A 50 8.41 -2.43 8.97
N PRO A 51 8.15 -2.00 10.23
CA PRO A 51 8.96 -0.97 10.89
C PRO A 51 10.39 -1.43 11.22
N GLU A 52 10.64 -2.74 11.34
CA GLU A 52 11.98 -3.31 11.54
C GLU A 52 12.77 -3.40 10.21
N GLY A 53 12.79 -2.31 9.44
CA GLY A 53 13.27 -2.27 8.05
C GLY A 53 14.65 -2.90 7.77
N ASP A 54 15.49 -3.06 8.79
CA ASP A 54 16.83 -3.63 8.69
C ASP A 54 16.88 -5.18 8.55
N ARG A 55 15.89 -5.91 9.09
CA ARG A 55 15.99 -7.38 9.23
C ARG A 55 15.00 -8.16 8.39
N PHE A 56 13.76 -7.68 8.26
CA PHE A 56 12.68 -8.43 7.61
C PHE A 56 12.21 -7.84 6.29
N SER A 57 12.45 -6.54 6.05
CA SER A 57 12.07 -5.90 4.78
C SER A 57 12.68 -6.62 3.58
N PRO A 58 13.99 -6.93 3.50
CA PRO A 58 14.56 -7.62 2.33
C PRO A 58 13.96 -9.00 2.04
N MET A 59 13.55 -9.74 3.09
CA MET A 59 12.95 -11.07 2.92
C MET A 59 11.53 -11.03 2.34
N ILE A 60 10.80 -9.95 2.60
CA ILE A 60 9.42 -9.78 2.15
C ILE A 60 9.38 -8.99 0.85
N THR A 61 10.23 -7.97 0.71
CA THR A 61 10.14 -6.95 -0.33
C THR A 61 11.15 -7.15 -1.46
N ASN A 62 12.23 -7.93 -1.24
CA ASN A 62 13.39 -8.03 -2.14
C ASN A 62 14.13 -6.69 -2.36
N TRP A 63 13.93 -5.71 -1.48
CA TRP A 63 14.60 -4.41 -1.52
C TRP A 63 15.76 -4.29 -0.53
N PRO A 64 16.77 -3.43 -0.82
CA PRO A 64 17.79 -3.04 0.16
C PRO A 64 17.13 -2.45 1.41
N SER A 65 17.62 -2.86 2.57
CA SER A 65 17.01 -2.79 3.91
C SER A 65 16.80 -1.39 4.52
N TRP A 66 16.51 -0.34 3.73
CA TRP A 66 16.50 1.03 4.25
C TRP A 66 15.32 1.92 3.84
N GLU A 67 14.55 1.59 2.80
CA GLU A 67 13.69 2.62 2.20
C GLU A 67 12.19 2.51 2.45
N PRO A 68 11.54 1.33 2.45
CA PRO A 68 10.09 1.23 2.58
C PRO A 68 9.68 0.45 3.83
N VAL A 69 8.94 1.11 4.71
CA VAL A 69 8.26 0.45 5.83
C VAL A 69 6.83 0.08 5.49
N TRP A 70 6.27 0.57 4.38
CA TRP A 70 4.98 0.13 3.87
C TRP A 70 5.13 -0.53 2.53
N VAL A 71 4.55 -1.72 2.37
CA VAL A 71 4.48 -2.46 1.12
C VAL A 71 3.06 -2.93 0.90
N ILE A 72 2.47 -2.58 -0.23
CA ILE A 72 1.12 -2.96 -0.61
C ILE A 72 1.21 -3.66 -1.96
N ARG A 73 0.72 -4.90 -2.02
CA ARG A 73 0.79 -5.74 -3.22
C ARG A 73 -0.56 -6.32 -3.55
N ALA A 74 -0.87 -6.34 -4.84
CA ALA A 74 -1.93 -7.18 -5.38
C ALA A 74 -1.37 -8.43 -6.04
N TYR A 75 -2.11 -9.52 -5.94
CA TYR A 75 -1.72 -10.85 -6.41
C TYR A 75 -2.74 -11.41 -7.39
N VAL A 76 -2.26 -12.20 -8.34
CA VAL A 76 -3.13 -12.97 -9.24
C VAL A 76 -3.85 -14.03 -8.42
N HIS A 77 -5.17 -13.90 -8.27
CA HIS A 77 -6.03 -14.91 -7.66
C HIS A 77 -5.61 -15.35 -6.23
N GLY A 78 -4.86 -14.52 -5.51
CA GLY A 78 -4.33 -14.84 -4.17
C GLY A 78 -3.05 -15.69 -4.18
N GLU A 79 -2.46 -15.95 -5.35
CA GLU A 79 -1.17 -16.63 -5.49
C GLU A 79 -0.03 -15.66 -5.12
N LEU A 80 0.55 -15.85 -3.94
CA LEU A 80 1.53 -14.92 -3.34
C LEU A 80 2.87 -14.82 -4.11
N ASN A 81 3.08 -15.67 -5.11
CA ASN A 81 4.26 -15.66 -5.99
C ASN A 81 4.08 -14.81 -7.26
N GLN A 82 2.86 -14.33 -7.56
CA GLN A 82 2.59 -13.55 -8.75
C GLN A 82 2.00 -12.18 -8.40
N VAL A 83 2.89 -11.21 -8.22
CA VAL A 83 2.54 -9.80 -7.96
C VAL A 83 2.05 -9.15 -9.26
N ILE A 84 0.85 -8.57 -9.23
CA ILE A 84 0.28 -7.78 -10.34
C ILE A 84 0.84 -6.36 -10.31
N TRP A 85 0.84 -5.76 -9.12
CA TRP A 85 1.37 -4.43 -8.86
C TRP A 85 1.83 -4.31 -7.42
N GLU A 86 2.72 -3.35 -7.19
CA GLU A 86 3.26 -3.00 -5.88
C GLU A 86 3.24 -1.47 -5.71
N ALA A 87 2.87 -1.03 -4.51
CA ALA A 87 3.01 0.35 -4.05
C ALA A 87 3.73 0.34 -2.71
N THR A 88 4.67 1.27 -2.53
CA THR A 88 5.53 1.30 -1.35
C THR A 88 5.70 2.71 -0.84
N PHE A 89 5.85 2.84 0.47
CA PHE A 89 6.01 4.12 1.14
C PHE A 89 7.12 4.05 2.19
N THR A 90 7.87 5.14 2.30
CA THR A 90 8.98 5.24 3.25
C THR A 90 8.48 5.43 4.67
N SER A 91 9.41 5.38 5.63
CA SER A 91 9.12 5.66 7.04
C SER A 91 8.66 7.08 7.31
N ASP A 92 8.84 8.01 6.38
CA ASP A 92 8.48 9.43 6.55
C ASP A 92 7.18 9.81 5.84
N THR A 93 6.60 8.92 5.02
CA THR A 93 5.33 9.20 4.34
C THR A 93 4.20 9.39 5.35
N PRO A 94 3.43 10.50 5.28
CA PRO A 94 2.26 10.72 6.14
C PRO A 94 1.26 9.56 6.09
N ALA A 95 0.86 9.06 7.26
CA ALA A 95 -0.11 7.98 7.36
C ALA A 95 -1.45 8.35 6.70
N GLU A 96 -1.82 9.63 6.63
CA GLU A 96 -3.03 10.09 5.94
C GLU A 96 -2.97 9.90 4.42
N PHE A 97 -1.79 9.93 3.81
CA PHE A 97 -1.64 9.64 2.37
C PHE A 97 -1.77 8.14 2.11
N ILE A 98 -1.20 7.32 2.97
CA ILE A 98 -1.35 5.86 2.92
C ILE A 98 -2.81 5.49 3.19
N ALA A 99 -3.46 6.15 4.15
CA ALA A 99 -4.89 5.99 4.43
C ALA A 99 -5.75 6.33 3.22
N ALA A 100 -5.45 7.43 2.51
CA ALA A 100 -6.17 7.82 1.30
C ALA A 100 -6.01 6.78 0.18
N PHE A 101 -4.81 6.25 -0.01
CA PHE A 101 -4.54 5.16 -0.95
C PHE A 101 -5.33 3.89 -0.60
N LEU A 102 -5.24 3.45 0.67
CA LEU A 102 -5.98 2.28 1.17
C LEU A 102 -7.51 2.48 1.09
N LEU A 103 -7.98 3.71 1.31
CA LEU A 103 -9.40 4.04 1.19
C LEU A 103 -9.89 3.81 -0.23
N ASP A 104 -9.10 4.19 -1.23
CA ASP A 104 -9.47 3.98 -2.63
C ASP A 104 -9.51 2.48 -2.98
N LEU A 105 -8.58 1.68 -2.45
CA LEU A 105 -8.57 0.22 -2.64
C LEU A 105 -9.82 -0.49 -2.11
N VAL A 106 -10.44 0.05 -1.05
CA VAL A 106 -11.64 -0.56 -0.44
C VAL A 106 -12.95 0.00 -0.97
N ARG A 107 -12.91 0.99 -1.87
CA ARG A 107 -14.12 1.51 -2.53
C ARG A 107 -14.69 0.45 -3.46
N LYS A 108 -16.03 0.35 -3.44
CA LYS A 108 -16.78 -0.56 -4.32
C LYS A 108 -17.17 0.07 -5.65
N THR A 109 -17.03 1.39 -5.77
CA THR A 109 -17.27 2.11 -7.02
C THR A 109 -16.29 1.60 -8.07
N PRO A 110 -16.75 1.10 -9.22
CA PRO A 110 -15.86 0.70 -10.30
C PRO A 110 -14.99 1.87 -10.75
N LEU A 111 -13.77 1.55 -11.19
CA LEU A 111 -12.92 2.53 -11.85
C LEU A 111 -13.46 2.83 -13.25
N ASP A 112 -13.07 3.98 -13.79
CA ASP A 112 -13.43 4.37 -15.14
C ASP A 112 -12.97 3.31 -16.17
N ASN A 113 -13.81 3.06 -17.16
CA ASN A 113 -13.60 2.05 -18.19
C ASN A 113 -12.64 2.52 -19.30
N ASP A 114 -12.14 3.75 -19.24
CA ASP A 114 -11.11 4.27 -20.15
C ASP A 114 -9.81 3.42 -20.14
N ARG A 115 -9.67 2.47 -19.20
CA ARG A 115 -8.63 1.45 -19.19
C ARG A 115 -8.73 0.43 -20.33
N ASP A 116 -9.88 0.33 -20.99
CA ASP A 116 -10.08 -0.43 -22.23
C ASP A 116 -9.83 0.41 -23.50
N GLU A 117 -9.46 1.70 -23.36
CA GLU A 117 -9.11 2.53 -24.50
C GLU A 117 -7.77 2.03 -25.09
N PRO A 118 -7.73 1.69 -26.40
CA PRO A 118 -6.49 1.27 -27.02
C PRO A 118 -5.45 2.39 -26.88
N ALA A 119 -4.20 2.01 -26.58
CA ALA A 119 -3.10 2.97 -26.48
C ALA A 119 -3.13 3.92 -27.70
N PRO A 120 -2.94 5.24 -27.49
CA PRO A 120 -2.92 6.18 -28.60
C PRO A 120 -1.88 5.72 -29.62
N PRO A 121 -2.16 5.83 -30.93
CA PRO A 121 -1.20 5.44 -31.96
C PRO A 121 0.12 6.18 -31.70
N PRO A 122 1.27 5.54 -31.96
CA PRO A 122 2.56 6.18 -31.78
C PRO A 122 2.56 7.52 -32.53
N LEU A 123 3.10 8.56 -31.89
CA LEU A 123 3.27 9.86 -32.53
C LEU A 123 4.07 9.63 -33.81
N VAL A 124 3.41 9.85 -34.95
CA VAL A 124 4.09 9.87 -36.24
C VAL A 124 4.79 11.22 -36.29
N ASP A 125 6.13 11.20 -36.32
CA ASP A 125 6.92 12.42 -36.51
C ASP A 125 6.37 13.18 -37.72
N GLN A 126 5.93 14.43 -37.50
CA GLN A 126 5.47 15.34 -38.55
C GLN A 126 6.64 15.96 -39.31
#